data_AF-A0A4U2YSV8-F1
#
_entry.id   AF-A0A4U2YSV8-F1
#
_cell.length_a   1.000
_cell.length_b   1.000
_cell.length_c   1.000
_cell.angle_alpha   90.00
_cell.angle_beta   90.00
_cell.angle_gamma   90.00
#
_symmetry.space_group_name_H-M   'P 1'
#
loop_
_entity.id
_entity.type
_entity.pdbx_description
1 polymer ?
#
loop_
_entity_poly.entity_id
_entity_poly.type
_entity_poly.pdbx_seq_one_letter_code
_entity_poly.pdbx_strand_id
1 'polypeptide(L)'
;MTTPPVRPRALTAQATALAVSLMDRAGASGRLPAADVKVGTPMEAVGDTSGTHLFPFGASGEVDVTPYLLVHSLPLTCEAVRVPDGEVGAGAWRVELDRPIADYIASGALREFSVVD
;
A
#
# COMPACT_ATOMS: atom_id res chain seq x y z
N MET A 1 11.32 18.27 -11.49
CA MET A 1 10.49 17.11 -11.09
C MET A 1 10.36 16.19 -12.29
N THR A 2 10.72 14.92 -12.17
CA THR A 2 10.53 13.93 -13.24
C THR A 2 9.09 13.42 -13.20
N THR A 3 8.42 13.34 -14.33
CA THR A 3 7.08 12.74 -14.44
C THR A 3 7.10 11.32 -13.86
N PRO A 4 6.16 10.95 -12.97
CA PRO A 4 6.07 9.59 -12.45
C PRO A 4 5.89 8.58 -13.59
N PRO A 5 6.41 7.34 -13.44
CA PRO A 5 6.17 6.29 -14.40
C PRO A 5 4.67 5.97 -14.49
N VAL A 6 4.19 5.71 -15.70
CA VAL A 6 2.78 5.40 -15.96
C VAL A 6 2.56 3.88 -15.96
N ARG A 7 1.47 3.43 -15.33
CA ARG A 7 1.05 2.01 -15.30
C ARG A 7 -0.42 1.87 -15.72
N PRO A 8 -0.77 0.84 -16.52
CA PRO A 8 -2.16 0.55 -16.84
C PRO A 8 -2.96 0.14 -15.59
N ARG A 9 -4.20 0.63 -15.46
CA ARG A 9 -5.09 0.34 -14.33
C ARG A 9 -5.36 -1.15 -14.18
N ALA A 10 -5.66 -1.82 -15.29
CA ALA A 10 -5.94 -3.24 -15.30
C ALA A 10 -4.78 -4.09 -14.74
N LEU A 11 -3.54 -3.80 -15.17
CA LEU A 11 -2.35 -4.49 -14.66
C LEU A 11 -2.06 -4.16 -13.20
N THR A 12 -2.30 -2.91 -12.80
CA THR A 12 -2.14 -2.47 -11.40
C THR A 12 -3.12 -3.23 -10.50
N ALA A 13 -4.40 -3.30 -10.87
CA ALA A 13 -5.42 -4.03 -10.13
C ALA A 13 -5.13 -5.54 -10.03
N GLN A 14 -4.65 -6.16 -11.11
CA GLN A 14 -4.24 -7.58 -11.10
C GLN A 14 -3.06 -7.83 -10.15
N ALA A 15 -2.05 -6.95 -10.16
CA ALA A 15 -0.90 -7.06 -9.26
C ALA A 15 -1.33 -6.88 -7.80
N THR A 16 -2.23 -5.94 -7.51
CA THR A 16 -2.79 -5.74 -6.17
C THR A 16 -3.59 -6.95 -5.70
N ALA A 17 -4.48 -7.49 -6.55
CA ALA A 17 -5.30 -8.65 -6.20
C ALA A 17 -4.44 -9.87 -5.84
N LEU A 18 -3.35 -10.09 -6.58
CA LEU A 18 -2.39 -11.14 -6.25
C LEU A 18 -1.69 -10.87 -4.90
N ALA A 19 -1.24 -9.65 -4.65
CA ALA A 19 -0.59 -9.28 -3.40
C ALA A 19 -1.53 -9.47 -2.19
N VAL A 20 -2.77 -9.01 -2.30
CA VAL A 20 -3.81 -9.21 -1.27
C VAL A 20 -4.06 -10.70 -1.05
N SER A 21 -4.19 -11.51 -2.10
CA SER A 21 -4.36 -12.96 -1.94
C SER A 21 -3.20 -13.63 -1.20
N LEU A 22 -1.97 -13.13 -1.38
CA LEU A 22 -0.81 -13.61 -0.63
C LEU A 22 -0.86 -13.18 0.85
N MET A 23 -1.24 -11.94 1.11
CA MET A 23 -1.44 -11.43 2.47
C MET A 23 -2.54 -12.21 3.21
N ASP A 24 -3.65 -12.53 2.53
CA ASP A 24 -4.75 -13.31 3.09
C ASP A 24 -4.30 -14.71 3.53
N ARG A 25 -3.38 -15.33 2.78
CA ARG A 25 -2.82 -16.64 3.10
C ARG A 25 -1.82 -16.57 4.26
N ALA A 26 -1.03 -15.51 4.34
CA ALA A 26 -0.01 -15.34 5.36
C ALA A 26 -0.60 -14.87 6.71
N GLY A 27 -1.54 -13.93 6.69
CA GLY A 27 -2.15 -13.31 7.85
C GLY A 27 -3.56 -13.80 8.12
N ALA A 28 -3.74 -15.11 8.29
CA ALA A 28 -5.07 -15.70 8.57
C ALA A 28 -5.76 -15.13 9.83
N SER A 29 -4.98 -14.58 10.77
CA SER A 29 -5.47 -13.87 11.96
C SER A 29 -5.93 -12.42 11.68
N GLY A 30 -5.80 -11.94 10.45
CA GLY A 30 -6.01 -10.53 10.09
C GLY A 30 -4.83 -9.62 10.43
N ARG A 31 -3.65 -10.16 10.77
CA ARG A 31 -2.42 -9.42 11.03
C ARG A 31 -1.21 -10.17 10.48
N LEU A 32 -0.21 -9.46 9.98
CA LEU A 32 1.10 -10.00 9.59
C LEU A 32 2.19 -8.92 9.66
N PRO A 33 3.47 -9.28 9.86
CA PRO A 33 4.58 -8.33 9.76
C PRO A 33 4.60 -7.66 8.38
N ALA A 34 4.72 -6.33 8.30
CA ALA A 34 4.69 -5.64 7.00
C ALA A 34 5.86 -6.03 6.07
N ALA A 35 6.93 -6.62 6.62
CA ALA A 35 8.02 -7.21 5.85
C ALA A 35 7.57 -8.34 4.90
N ASP A 36 6.44 -9.00 5.20
CA ASP A 36 5.84 -10.05 4.38
C ASP A 36 4.96 -9.48 3.24
N VAL A 37 4.71 -8.17 3.22
CA VAL A 37 4.07 -7.51 2.08
C VAL A 37 5.04 -7.52 0.90
N LYS A 38 4.58 -8.12 -0.21
CA LYS A 38 5.45 -8.40 -1.35
C LYS A 38 5.97 -7.10 -1.98
N VAL A 39 7.29 -7.01 -2.18
CA VAL A 39 7.88 -5.96 -3.03
C VAL A 39 7.25 -5.99 -4.42
N GLY A 40 6.91 -4.82 -4.96
CA GLY A 40 6.15 -4.66 -6.19
C GLY A 40 4.65 -4.57 -5.98
N THR A 41 4.16 -4.67 -4.73
CA THR A 41 2.75 -4.42 -4.41
C THR A 41 2.41 -2.95 -4.68
N PRO A 42 1.40 -2.67 -5.52
CA PRO A 42 0.86 -1.32 -5.66
C PRO A 42 0.07 -0.95 -4.40
N MET A 43 0.45 0.18 -3.81
CA MET A 43 -0.13 0.76 -2.61
C MET A 43 -0.74 2.13 -2.95
N GLU A 44 -1.52 2.66 -2.02
CA GLU A 44 -2.04 4.03 -2.06
C GLU A 44 -1.97 4.67 -0.68
N ALA A 45 -1.68 5.97 -0.66
CA ALA A 45 -1.80 6.83 0.49
C ALA A 45 -3.09 7.63 0.38
N VAL A 46 -3.85 7.72 1.47
CA VAL A 46 -5.04 8.59 1.57
C VAL A 46 -4.59 9.94 2.12
N GLY A 47 -4.92 11.03 1.42
CA GLY A 47 -4.48 12.37 1.80
C GLY A 47 -2.99 12.61 1.50
N ASP A 48 -2.29 13.30 2.41
CA ASP A 48 -0.88 13.67 2.22
C ASP A 48 0.13 12.62 2.74
N THR A 49 1.41 12.87 2.52
CA THR A 49 2.51 11.95 2.91
C THR A 49 2.94 12.07 4.37
N SER A 50 2.24 12.87 5.19
CA SER A 50 2.47 12.95 6.64
C SER A 50 1.82 11.81 7.41
N GLY A 51 0.85 11.12 6.80
CA GLY A 51 0.21 9.94 7.36
C GLY A 51 1.14 8.73 7.49
N THR A 52 0.70 7.73 8.25
CA THR A 52 1.43 6.48 8.54
C THR A 52 0.72 5.24 8.02
N HIS A 53 -0.26 5.40 7.15
CA HIS A 53 -1.08 4.30 6.65
C HIS A 53 -1.02 4.20 5.13
N LEU A 54 -0.80 2.99 4.64
CA LEU A 54 -0.93 2.66 3.23
C LEU A 54 -1.97 1.56 3.05
N PHE A 55 -2.75 1.66 1.99
CA PHE A 55 -3.68 0.61 1.58
C PHE A 55 -3.15 -0.05 0.30
N PRO A 56 -3.42 -1.33 0.05
CA PRO A 56 -3.28 -1.88 -1.30
C PRO A 56 -4.10 -1.02 -2.27
N PHE A 57 -3.57 -0.78 -3.47
CA PHE A 57 -4.19 0.13 -4.44
C PHE A 57 -5.66 -0.23 -4.74
N GLY A 58 -6.55 0.75 -4.63
CA GLY A 58 -7.99 0.65 -4.79
C GLY A 58 -8.75 0.10 -3.58
N ALA A 59 -8.08 -0.16 -2.45
CA ALA A 59 -8.69 -0.82 -1.30
C ALA A 59 -9.21 0.14 -0.23
N SER A 60 -8.76 1.41 -0.19
CA SER A 60 -9.28 2.41 0.76
C SER A 60 -10.72 2.83 0.46
N GLY A 61 -11.12 2.80 -0.82
CA GLY A 61 -12.40 3.33 -1.29
C GLY A 61 -12.43 4.87 -1.43
N GLU A 62 -11.31 5.54 -1.18
CA GLU A 62 -11.19 6.99 -1.23
C GLU A 62 -10.87 7.50 -2.64
N VAL A 63 -11.21 8.76 -2.89
CA VAL A 63 -11.01 9.41 -4.20
C VAL A 63 -9.70 10.21 -4.24
N ASP A 64 -9.29 10.79 -3.11
CA ASP A 64 -8.06 11.57 -2.98
C ASP A 64 -6.92 10.68 -2.48
N VAL A 65 -6.38 9.90 -3.42
CA VAL A 65 -5.30 8.93 -3.15
C VAL A 65 -4.11 9.12 -4.07
N THR A 66 -2.91 8.99 -3.50
CA THR A 66 -1.67 8.98 -4.27
C THR A 66 -1.11 7.55 -4.36
N PRO A 67 -0.92 7.00 -5.57
CA PRO A 67 -0.47 5.62 -5.73
C PRO A 67 1.06 5.49 -5.68
N TYR A 68 1.53 4.48 -4.95
CA TYR A 68 2.95 4.18 -4.74
C TYR A 68 3.24 2.71 -5.02
N LEU A 69 4.40 2.44 -5.59
CA LEU A 69 4.93 1.09 -5.69
C LEU A 69 5.84 0.81 -4.49
N LEU A 70 5.61 -0.30 -3.80
CA LEU A 70 6.56 -0.79 -2.81
C LEU A 70 7.81 -1.32 -3.52
N VAL A 71 8.97 -0.71 -3.29
CA VAL A 71 10.24 -1.03 -3.97
C VAL A 71 11.18 -1.84 -3.09
N HIS A 72 11.08 -1.67 -1.77
CA HIS A 72 11.86 -2.41 -0.78
C HIS A 72 10.95 -3.06 0.26
N SER A 73 11.45 -4.12 0.91
CA SER A 73 10.72 -4.73 2.04
C SER A 73 10.63 -3.73 3.19
N LEU A 74 9.47 -3.70 3.85
CA LEU A 74 9.24 -2.79 4.98
C LEU A 74 9.93 -3.31 6.24
N PRO A 75 10.31 -2.41 7.16
CA PRO A 75 10.85 -2.80 8.46
C PRO A 75 9.91 -3.72 9.25
N LEU A 76 10.49 -4.58 10.11
CA LEU A 76 9.72 -5.43 11.04
C LEU A 76 8.96 -4.64 12.11
N THR A 77 9.27 -3.35 12.26
CA THR A 77 8.53 -2.41 13.12
C THR A 77 7.18 -2.01 12.53
N CYS A 78 6.96 -2.24 11.24
CA CYS A 78 5.70 -2.00 10.55
C CYS A 78 4.82 -3.25 10.56
N GLU A 79 3.52 -3.06 10.52
CA GLU A 79 2.54 -4.15 10.54
C GLU A 79 1.53 -3.99 9.40
N ALA A 80 1.02 -5.09 8.86
CA ALA A 80 -0.18 -5.07 8.03
C ALA A 80 -1.34 -5.71 8.79
N VAL A 81 -2.45 -5.00 8.87
CA VAL A 81 -3.64 -5.38 9.65
C VAL A 81 -4.89 -5.31 8.78
N ARG A 82 -5.90 -6.12 9.10
CA ARG A 82 -7.24 -5.96 8.55
C ARG A 82 -7.90 -4.74 9.18
N VAL A 83 -8.43 -3.88 8.32
CA VAL A 83 -9.11 -2.67 8.76
C VAL A 83 -10.43 -3.05 9.44
N PRO A 84 -10.67 -2.57 10.68
CA PRO A 84 -11.93 -2.79 11.38
C PRO A 84 -13.14 -2.19 10.67
N ASP A 85 -14.33 -2.69 11.03
CA ASP A 85 -15.58 -2.11 10.56
C ASP A 85 -15.72 -0.65 11.04
N GLY A 86 -16.21 0.23 10.15
CA GLY A 86 -16.41 1.64 10.46
C GLY A 86 -15.20 2.55 10.20
N GLU A 87 -14.06 1.98 9.77
CA GLU A 87 -12.88 2.74 9.34
C GLU A 87 -12.76 2.79 7.80
N VAL A 88 -11.98 3.75 7.29
CA VAL A 88 -11.65 3.88 5.85
C VAL A 88 -10.96 2.60 5.37
N GLY A 89 -11.50 1.99 4.33
CA GLY A 89 -11.03 0.70 3.82
C GLY A 89 -11.47 -0.51 4.66
N ALA A 90 -12.57 -0.43 5.43
CA ALA A 90 -13.10 -1.54 6.23
C ALA A 90 -13.08 -2.88 5.49
N GLY A 91 -12.51 -3.91 6.13
CA GLY A 91 -12.32 -5.24 5.57
C GLY A 91 -11.10 -5.40 4.64
N ALA A 92 -10.50 -4.31 4.16
CA ALA A 92 -9.23 -4.36 3.43
C ALA A 92 -8.03 -4.62 4.34
N TRP A 93 -6.85 -4.75 3.74
CA TRP A 93 -5.58 -4.64 4.46
C TRP A 93 -5.17 -3.17 4.54
N ARG A 94 -4.56 -2.79 5.65
CA ARG A 94 -3.83 -1.52 5.83
C ARG A 94 -2.45 -1.84 6.37
N VAL A 95 -1.44 -1.21 5.82
CA VAL A 95 -0.08 -1.24 6.34
C VAL A 95 0.11 -0.04 7.25
N GLU A 96 0.45 -0.31 8.50
CA GLU A 96 0.80 0.65 9.54
C GLU A 96 2.31 0.82 9.57
N LEU A 97 2.75 2.02 9.19
CA LEU A 97 4.15 2.40 9.13
C LEU A 97 4.60 2.96 10.48
N ASP A 98 5.84 2.68 10.85
CA ASP A 98 6.46 3.22 12.06
C ASP A 98 6.90 4.70 11.94
N ARG A 99 6.84 5.24 10.72
CA ARG A 99 7.20 6.63 10.35
C ARG A 99 6.29 7.15 9.24
N PRO A 100 6.23 8.47 9.02
CA PRO A 100 5.45 9.05 7.93
C PRO A 100 5.82 8.50 6.56
N ILE A 101 4.86 8.43 5.64
CA ILE A 101 5.04 7.97 4.25
C ILE A 101 6.17 8.74 3.55
N ALA A 102 6.34 10.03 3.84
CA ALA A 102 7.40 10.87 3.29
C ALA A 102 8.82 10.29 3.53
N ASP A 103 9.07 9.66 4.68
CA ASP A 103 10.38 9.05 5.00
C ASP A 103 10.65 7.81 4.13
N TYR A 104 9.59 7.05 3.83
CA TYR A 104 9.66 5.88 2.96
C TYR A 104 9.84 6.26 1.48
N ILE A 105 9.31 7.40 1.08
CA ILE A 105 9.58 7.98 -0.25
C ILE A 105 11.03 8.48 -0.31
N ALA A 106 11.49 9.22 0.69
CA ALA A 106 12.84 9.79 0.75
C ALA A 106 13.93 8.71 0.76
N SER A 107 13.68 7.58 1.42
CA SER A 107 14.59 6.42 1.42
C SER A 107 14.51 5.55 0.16
N GLY A 108 13.55 5.80 -0.73
CA GLY A 108 13.33 5.02 -1.95
C GLY A 108 12.57 3.70 -1.75
N ALA A 109 12.05 3.43 -0.55
CA ALA A 109 11.22 2.27 -0.27
C ALA A 109 9.84 2.35 -0.97
N LEU A 110 9.33 3.56 -1.19
CA LEU A 110 8.13 3.83 -1.96
C LEU A 110 8.46 4.69 -3.18
N ARG A 111 7.85 4.36 -4.31
CA ARG A 111 7.98 5.15 -5.54
C ARG A 111 6.63 5.50 -6.11
N GLU A 112 6.35 6.79 -6.23
CA GLU A 112 5.12 7.29 -6.85
C GLU A 112 5.03 6.82 -8.31
N PHE A 113 3.80 6.52 -8.76
CA PHE A 113 3.49 6.23 -10.15
C PHE A 113 2.18 6.90 -10.54
N SER A 114 1.84 6.90 -11.83
CA SER A 114 0.53 7.37 -12.30
C SER A 114 -0.23 6.23 -12.96
N VAL A 115 -1.55 6.26 -12.87
CA VAL A 115 -2.43 5.23 -13.46
C VAL A 115 -3.16 5.80 -14.67
N VAL A 116 -3.22 5.00 -15.74
CA VAL A 116 -4.03 5.28 -16.93
C VAL A 116 -4.95 4.10 -17.21
N ASP A 117 -6.10 4.39 -17.81
CA ASP A 117 -7.08 3.37 -18.22
C ASP A 117 -6.66 2.63 -19.49
#